data_AF-A0A0S9RC30-F1
#
_entry.id   AF-A0A0S9RC30-F1
#
_cell.length_a   1.000
_cell.length_b   1.000
_cell.length_c   1.000
_cell.angle_alpha   90.00
_cell.angle_beta   90.00
_cell.angle_gamma   90.00
#
_symmetry.space_group_name_H-M   'P 1'
#
loop_
_entity.id
_entity.type
_entity.pdbx_description
1 polymer ?
#
loop_
_entity_poly.entity_id
_entity_poly.type
_entity_poly.pdbx_seq_one_letter_code
_entity_poly.pdbx_strand_id
1 'polypeptide(L)'
;MSAEQTGPEGQEESRMRRKVIVVLVTTLVVALVATGTVLFVQHRAEAERVAAAAAEERAAEKERREAIAAAQAAHEECVTATADYLAAVQDIDAVVSVGVNYEDYSDLVRDAAISQRRLGDVSARCAGGVVEPLDEALGEYTDASTKWDDCIFDDTFSCDVDDLDLSSGWLLAGASLMTAEEFVDGAGGDTA
;
A
#
# COMPACT_ATOMS: atom_id res chain seq x y z
N MET A 1 85.85 30.43 -63.40
CA MET A 1 85.64 30.82 -62.00
C MET A 1 84.64 31.96 -61.98
N SER A 2 83.35 31.63 -61.86
CA SER A 2 82.27 32.59 -61.71
C SER A 2 81.49 32.16 -60.49
N ALA A 3 81.50 33.00 -59.45
CA ALA A 3 80.77 32.78 -58.22
C ALA A 3 79.44 33.51 -58.32
N GLU A 4 78.36 32.73 -58.40
CA GLU A 4 76.98 33.18 -58.40
C GLU A 4 76.58 33.55 -56.96
N GLN A 5 76.37 34.85 -56.72
CA GLN A 5 75.89 35.37 -55.44
C GLN A 5 74.35 35.34 -55.42
N THR A 6 73.78 34.39 -54.68
CA THR A 6 72.36 34.40 -54.29
C THR A 6 72.14 35.39 -53.15
N GLY A 7 71.36 36.44 -53.41
CA GLY A 7 71.04 37.52 -52.46
C GLY A 7 70.06 37.14 -51.34
N PRO A 8 70.03 37.90 -50.23
CA PRO A 8 69.37 37.55 -48.96
C PRO A 8 67.87 37.95 -48.85
N GLU A 9 67.11 38.05 -49.95
CA GLU A 9 65.71 38.51 -49.90
C GLU A 9 64.70 37.46 -49.36
N GLY A 10 65.10 36.20 -49.17
CA GLY A 10 64.21 35.14 -48.65
C GLY A 10 64.03 35.08 -47.13
N GLN A 11 64.76 35.88 -46.34
CA GLN A 11 64.78 35.73 -44.87
C GLN A 11 63.63 36.44 -44.13
N GLU A 12 63.13 37.58 -44.61
CA GLU A 12 62.07 38.33 -43.93
C GLU A 12 60.68 37.70 -44.09
N GLU A 13 60.38 37.14 -45.26
CA GLU A 13 59.09 36.49 -45.53
C GLU A 13 58.91 35.23 -44.65
N SER A 14 60.00 34.50 -44.38
CA SER A 14 59.98 33.34 -43.48
C SER A 14 59.71 33.74 -42.01
N ARG A 15 60.18 34.92 -41.60
CA ARG A 15 60.04 35.43 -40.23
C ARG A 15 58.61 35.89 -39.98
N MET A 16 57.98 36.53 -40.96
CA MET A 16 56.58 36.96 -40.87
C MET A 16 55.62 35.76 -40.90
N ARG A 17 55.85 34.78 -41.79
CA ARG A 17 55.08 33.52 -41.82
C ARG A 17 55.19 32.73 -40.51
N ARG A 18 56.38 32.65 -39.88
CA ARG A 18 56.54 31.99 -38.57
C ARG A 18 55.77 32.69 -37.45
N LYS A 19 55.76 34.02 -37.41
CA LYS A 19 54.99 34.78 -36.40
C LYS A 19 53.48 34.55 -36.55
N VAL A 20 52.97 34.55 -37.77
CA VAL A 20 51.54 34.29 -38.05
C VAL A 20 51.14 32.87 -37.65
N ILE A 21 51.97 31.87 -37.94
CA ILE A 21 51.72 30.47 -37.55
C ILE A 21 51.68 30.33 -36.02
N VAL A 22 52.64 30.94 -35.31
CA VAL A 22 52.69 30.86 -33.83
C VAL A 22 51.42 31.46 -33.21
N VAL A 23 50.96 32.62 -33.69
CA VAL A 23 49.75 33.27 -33.18
C VAL A 23 48.52 32.39 -33.40
N LEU A 24 48.34 31.83 -34.62
CA LEU A 24 47.23 30.93 -34.94
C LEU A 24 47.23 29.66 -34.10
N VAL A 25 48.39 29.07 -33.86
CA VAL A 25 48.51 27.87 -33.00
C VAL A 25 48.16 28.21 -31.56
N THR A 26 48.66 29.34 -31.03
CA THR A 26 48.34 29.73 -29.65
C THR A 26 46.85 30.02 -29.46
N THR A 27 46.19 30.71 -30.39
CA THR A 27 44.74 30.97 -30.29
C THR A 27 43.92 29.70 -30.40
N LEU A 28 44.29 28.75 -31.27
CA LEU A 28 43.63 27.44 -31.37
C LEU A 28 43.76 26.65 -30.06
N VAL A 29 44.95 26.61 -29.46
CA VAL A 29 45.17 25.90 -28.19
C VAL A 29 44.34 26.53 -27.08
N VAL A 30 44.32 27.86 -26.96
CA VAL A 30 43.49 28.56 -25.96
C VAL A 30 42.01 28.26 -26.16
N ALA A 31 41.53 28.27 -27.41
CA ALA A 31 40.14 27.94 -27.72
C ALA A 31 39.79 26.48 -27.34
N LEU A 32 40.68 25.52 -27.64
CA LEU A 32 40.47 24.11 -27.28
C LEU A 32 40.47 23.90 -25.76
N VAL A 33 41.37 24.56 -25.03
CA VAL A 33 41.41 24.50 -23.55
C VAL A 33 40.13 25.09 -22.96
N ALA A 34 39.69 26.25 -23.45
CA ALA A 34 38.45 26.88 -22.99
C ALA A 34 37.24 25.95 -23.21
N THR A 35 37.07 25.40 -24.41
CA THR A 35 35.96 24.47 -24.73
C THR A 35 36.04 23.20 -23.87
N GLY A 36 37.24 22.63 -23.67
CA GLY A 36 37.43 21.46 -22.82
C GLY A 36 37.02 21.71 -21.37
N THR A 37 37.35 22.87 -20.80
CA THR A 37 36.95 23.22 -19.43
C THR A 37 35.44 23.39 -19.29
N VAL A 38 34.76 24.00 -20.27
CA VAL A 38 33.30 24.18 -20.24
C VAL A 38 32.58 22.83 -20.30
N LEU A 39 33.00 21.95 -21.21
CA LEU A 39 32.41 20.61 -21.33
C LEU A 39 32.61 19.79 -20.06
N PHE A 40 33.79 19.87 -19.44
CA PHE A 40 34.05 19.17 -18.18
C PHE A 40 33.14 19.67 -17.04
N VAL A 41 32.95 20.99 -16.93
CA VAL A 41 32.07 21.58 -15.91
C VAL A 41 30.61 21.22 -16.15
N GLN A 42 30.13 21.27 -17.40
CA GLN A 42 28.77 20.84 -17.75
C GLN A 42 28.57 19.36 -17.41
N HIS A 43 29.50 18.49 -17.82
CA HIS A 43 29.37 17.06 -17.58
C HIS A 43 29.35 16.71 -16.09
N ARG A 44 30.15 17.42 -15.29
CA ARG A 44 30.13 17.29 -13.83
C ARG A 44 28.79 17.75 -13.22
N ALA A 45 28.27 18.89 -13.65
CA ALA A 45 26.99 19.40 -13.16
C ALA A 45 25.83 18.47 -13.51
N GLU A 46 25.84 17.86 -14.70
CA GLU A 46 24.87 16.84 -15.10
C GLU A 46 25.01 15.56 -14.26
N ALA A 47 26.24 15.10 -14.02
CA ALA A 47 26.48 13.93 -13.17
C ALA A 47 26.00 14.15 -11.73
N GLU A 48 26.24 15.32 -11.15
CA GLU A 48 25.75 15.69 -9.81
C GLU A 48 24.22 15.75 -9.76
N ARG A 49 23.57 16.27 -10.81
CA ARG A 49 22.09 16.30 -10.91
C ARG A 49 21.49 14.90 -11.03
N VAL A 50 22.06 14.03 -11.85
CA VAL A 50 21.61 12.64 -12.00
C VAL A 50 21.81 11.87 -10.70
N ALA A 51 22.94 12.08 -10.01
CA ALA A 51 23.19 11.45 -8.72
C ALA A 51 22.20 11.93 -7.64
N ALA A 52 21.87 13.22 -7.62
CA ALA A 52 20.87 13.77 -6.70
C ALA A 52 19.47 13.22 -6.97
N ALA A 53 19.03 13.18 -8.24
CA ALA A 53 17.73 12.62 -8.62
C ALA A 53 17.63 11.12 -8.26
N ALA A 54 18.68 10.34 -8.51
CA ALA A 54 18.71 8.93 -8.15
C ALA A 54 18.71 8.70 -6.62
N ALA A 55 19.26 9.63 -5.84
CA ALA A 55 19.20 9.58 -4.38
C ALA A 55 17.78 9.87 -3.86
N GLU A 56 17.10 10.85 -4.46
CA GLU A 56 15.70 11.19 -4.15
C GLU A 56 14.75 10.03 -4.48
N GLU A 57 14.88 9.43 -5.67
CA GLU A 57 14.08 8.26 -6.06
C GLU A 57 14.25 7.08 -5.10
N ARG A 58 15.49 6.82 -4.67
CA ARG A 58 15.76 5.76 -3.68
C ARG A 58 15.18 6.07 -2.30
N ALA A 59 15.19 7.33 -1.88
CA ALA A 59 14.59 7.74 -0.63
C ALA A 59 13.06 7.55 -0.69
N ALA A 60 12.42 8.02 -1.77
CA ALA A 60 10.98 7.87 -1.97
C ALA A 60 10.55 6.38 -2.06
N GLU A 61 11.28 5.55 -2.79
CA GLU A 61 11.00 4.11 -2.87
C GLU A 61 11.20 3.41 -1.52
N LYS A 62 12.21 3.83 -0.73
CA LYS A 62 12.40 3.32 0.63
C LYS A 62 11.22 3.69 1.53
N GLU A 63 10.80 4.95 1.54
CA GLU A 63 9.64 5.42 2.32
C GLU A 63 8.37 4.67 1.92
N ARG A 64 8.15 4.46 0.62
CA ARG A 64 7.01 3.68 0.11
C ARG A 64 7.03 2.24 0.63
N ARG A 65 8.18 1.57 0.63
CA ARG A 65 8.32 0.20 1.16
C ARG A 65 8.07 0.14 2.65
N GLU A 66 8.59 1.10 3.41
CA GLU A 66 8.36 1.19 4.85
C GLU A 66 6.86 1.41 5.15
N ALA A 67 6.17 2.26 4.37
CA ALA A 67 4.73 2.46 4.49
C ALA A 67 3.92 1.19 4.18
N ILE A 68 4.27 0.45 3.11
CA ILE A 68 3.62 -0.82 2.78
C ILE A 68 3.84 -1.86 3.89
N ALA A 69 5.07 -1.99 4.38
CA ALA A 69 5.39 -2.92 5.46
C ALA A 69 4.65 -2.59 6.75
N ALA A 70 4.54 -1.29 7.10
CA ALA A 70 3.77 -0.84 8.25
C ALA A 70 2.27 -1.13 8.10
N ALA A 71 1.71 -0.91 6.90
CA ALA A 71 0.31 -1.23 6.62
C ALA A 71 0.02 -2.74 6.71
N GLN A 72 0.93 -3.58 6.20
CA GLN A 72 0.83 -5.03 6.32
C GLN A 72 0.90 -5.49 7.77
N ALA A 73 1.85 -4.96 8.55
CA ALA A 73 1.95 -5.29 9.97
C ALA A 73 0.69 -4.90 10.76
N ALA A 74 0.12 -3.72 10.48
CA ALA A 74 -1.14 -3.28 11.10
C ALA A 74 -2.34 -4.16 10.67
N HIS A 75 -2.35 -4.67 9.44
CA HIS A 75 -3.35 -5.63 8.96
C HIS A 75 -3.24 -6.96 9.70
N GLU A 76 -2.04 -7.52 9.79
CA GLU A 76 -1.77 -8.77 10.51
C GLU A 76 -2.14 -8.68 12.00
N GLU A 77 -1.83 -7.55 12.63
CA GLU A 77 -2.23 -7.27 14.02
C GLU A 77 -3.75 -7.24 14.17
N CYS A 78 -4.46 -6.58 13.24
CA CYS A 78 -5.92 -6.56 13.22
C CYS A 78 -6.51 -7.97 13.10
N VAL A 79 -6.10 -8.73 12.08
CA VAL A 79 -6.58 -10.09 11.83
C VAL A 79 -6.33 -11.00 13.05
N THR A 80 -5.15 -10.87 13.67
CA THR A 80 -4.82 -11.66 14.86
C THR A 80 -5.70 -11.26 16.05
N ALA A 81 -5.94 -9.97 16.25
CA ALA A 81 -6.75 -9.48 17.36
C ALA A 81 -8.23 -9.87 17.24
N THR A 82 -8.77 -9.94 16.02
CA THR A 82 -10.19 -10.23 15.75
C THR A 82 -10.48 -11.70 15.44
N ALA A 83 -9.45 -12.55 15.31
CA ALA A 83 -9.60 -13.94 14.88
C ALA A 83 -10.65 -14.74 15.68
N ASP A 84 -10.60 -14.68 17.01
CA ASP A 84 -11.53 -15.42 17.88
C ASP A 84 -12.98 -14.89 17.76
N TYR A 85 -13.15 -13.60 17.50
CA TYR A 85 -14.47 -13.00 17.33
C TYR A 85 -15.06 -13.37 15.97
N LEU A 86 -14.27 -13.22 14.89
CA LEU A 86 -14.66 -13.63 13.55
C LEU A 86 -15.06 -15.12 13.51
N ALA A 87 -14.23 -16.00 14.07
CA ALA A 87 -14.51 -17.44 14.10
C ALA A 87 -15.83 -17.75 14.82
N ALA A 88 -16.09 -17.10 15.96
CA ALA A 88 -17.33 -17.33 16.70
C ALA A 88 -18.59 -16.89 15.92
N VAL A 89 -18.51 -15.81 15.14
CA VAL A 89 -19.62 -15.38 14.26
C VAL A 89 -19.77 -16.32 13.05
N GLN A 90 -18.67 -16.79 12.47
CA GLN A 90 -18.68 -17.79 11.39
C GLN A 90 -19.31 -19.12 11.84
N ASP A 91 -19.07 -19.54 13.08
CA ASP A 91 -19.69 -20.75 13.64
C ASP A 91 -21.23 -20.62 13.70
N ILE A 92 -21.76 -19.42 14.00
CA ILE A 92 -23.20 -19.16 13.93
C ILE A 92 -23.70 -19.27 12.49
N ASP A 93 -23.05 -18.61 11.54
CA ASP A 93 -23.45 -18.63 10.12
C ASP A 93 -23.46 -20.06 9.54
N ALA A 94 -22.43 -20.84 9.88
CA ALA A 94 -22.29 -22.21 9.44
C ALA A 94 -23.50 -23.09 9.86
N VAL A 95 -23.98 -22.94 11.09
CA VAL A 95 -25.10 -23.78 11.59
C VAL A 95 -26.47 -23.30 11.11
N VAL A 96 -26.70 -21.99 10.97
CA VAL A 96 -28.01 -21.49 10.49
C VAL A 96 -28.28 -21.91 9.04
N SER A 97 -27.23 -22.09 8.23
CA SER A 97 -27.34 -22.53 6.84
C SER A 97 -27.82 -23.98 6.68
N VAL A 98 -27.57 -24.84 7.68
CA VAL A 98 -27.91 -26.28 7.66
C VAL A 98 -29.07 -26.65 8.58
N GLY A 99 -29.53 -25.68 9.38
CA GLY A 99 -30.51 -25.88 10.44
C GLY A 99 -29.84 -26.15 11.79
N VAL A 100 -30.31 -25.45 12.81
CA VAL A 100 -29.80 -25.51 14.19
C VAL A 100 -30.99 -25.58 15.15
N ASN A 101 -30.81 -26.15 16.34
CA ASN A 101 -31.82 -26.06 17.39
C ASN A 101 -31.58 -24.80 18.25
N TYR A 102 -32.62 -24.38 18.98
CA TYR A 102 -32.57 -23.15 19.77
C TYR A 102 -31.44 -23.13 20.83
N GLU A 103 -31.20 -24.25 21.53
CA GLU A 103 -30.18 -24.30 22.59
C GLU A 103 -28.77 -24.09 22.02
N ASP A 104 -28.43 -24.84 20.98
CA ASP A 104 -27.13 -24.72 20.29
C ASP A 104 -26.95 -23.32 19.68
N TYR A 105 -28.01 -22.78 19.07
CA TYR A 105 -27.98 -21.44 18.49
C TYR A 105 -27.70 -20.35 19.53
N SER A 106 -28.45 -20.37 20.64
CA SER A 106 -28.30 -19.39 21.72
C SER A 106 -26.94 -19.50 22.42
N ASP A 107 -26.39 -20.70 22.53
CA ASP A 107 -25.04 -20.91 23.05
C ASP A 107 -23.97 -20.31 22.13
N LEU A 108 -24.09 -20.48 20.80
CA LEU A 108 -23.17 -19.87 19.84
C LEU A 108 -23.24 -18.34 19.83
N VAL A 109 -24.45 -17.76 19.88
CA VAL A 109 -24.64 -16.31 20.00
C VAL A 109 -24.00 -15.78 21.28
N ARG A 110 -24.16 -16.49 22.40
CA ARG A 110 -23.52 -16.13 23.68
C ARG A 110 -22.00 -16.19 23.58
N ASP A 111 -21.44 -17.22 22.96
CA ASP A 111 -20.00 -17.39 22.82
C ASP A 111 -19.39 -16.30 21.93
N ALA A 112 -20.04 -15.95 20.82
CA ALA A 112 -19.64 -14.82 19.99
C ALA A 112 -19.68 -13.48 20.75
N ALA A 113 -20.72 -13.23 21.55
CA ALA A 113 -20.79 -12.04 22.40
C ALA A 113 -19.69 -12.01 23.49
N ILE A 114 -19.26 -13.17 23.99
CA ILE A 114 -18.12 -13.26 24.91
C ILE A 114 -16.81 -12.93 24.18
N SER A 115 -16.60 -13.45 22.97
CA SER A 115 -15.43 -13.14 22.13
C SER A 115 -15.36 -11.66 21.78
N GLN A 116 -16.49 -11.04 21.43
CA GLN A 116 -16.62 -9.60 21.18
C GLN A 116 -16.13 -8.77 22.38
N ARG A 117 -16.57 -9.12 23.59
CA ARG A 117 -16.18 -8.40 24.82
C ARG A 117 -14.72 -8.61 25.23
N ARG A 118 -14.09 -9.69 24.76
CA ARG A 118 -12.66 -9.95 24.98
C ARG A 118 -11.78 -9.20 24.01
N LEU A 119 -12.35 -8.67 22.92
CA LEU A 119 -11.63 -7.82 21.99
C LEU A 119 -11.10 -6.59 22.73
N GLY A 120 -9.78 -6.39 22.64
CA GLY A 120 -9.13 -5.21 23.18
C GLY A 120 -9.33 -3.99 22.28
N ASP A 121 -8.59 -2.93 22.56
CA ASP A 121 -8.52 -1.78 21.66
C ASP A 121 -7.86 -2.20 20.34
N VAL A 122 -8.50 -1.84 19.22
CA VAL A 122 -7.97 -2.06 17.88
C VAL A 122 -7.81 -0.74 17.14
N SER A 123 -7.02 -0.74 16.06
CA SER A 123 -6.87 0.47 15.23
C SER A 123 -8.21 0.88 14.59
N ALA A 124 -8.39 2.17 14.29
CA ALA A 124 -9.62 2.65 13.66
C ALA A 124 -9.92 1.97 12.30
N ARG A 125 -8.88 1.61 11.55
CA ARG A 125 -9.02 0.86 10.30
C ARG A 125 -9.55 -0.55 10.57
N CYS A 126 -9.04 -1.22 11.60
CA CYS A 126 -9.52 -2.54 12.01
C CYS A 126 -10.97 -2.48 12.51
N ALA A 127 -11.29 -1.46 13.31
CA ALA A 127 -12.62 -1.26 13.84
C ALA A 127 -13.67 -1.14 12.73
N GLY A 128 -13.45 -0.24 11.75
CA GLY A 128 -14.40 -0.07 10.64
C GLY A 128 -14.36 -1.17 9.59
N GLY A 129 -13.24 -1.88 9.45
CA GLY A 129 -13.08 -2.92 8.43
C GLY A 129 -13.54 -4.31 8.85
N VAL A 130 -13.44 -4.64 10.14
CA VAL A 130 -13.74 -5.99 10.66
C VAL A 130 -14.73 -5.93 11.81
N VAL A 131 -14.48 -5.09 12.82
CA VAL A 131 -15.27 -5.13 14.06
C VAL A 131 -16.69 -4.65 13.85
N GLU A 132 -16.89 -3.52 13.17
CA GLU A 132 -18.21 -2.95 12.91
C GLU A 132 -19.11 -3.90 12.09
N PRO A 133 -18.64 -4.51 10.97
CA PRO A 133 -19.44 -5.53 10.27
C PRO A 133 -19.71 -6.78 11.12
N LEU A 134 -18.76 -7.22 11.96
CA LEU A 134 -19.01 -8.35 12.88
C LEU A 134 -20.04 -8.01 13.96
N ASP A 135 -20.00 -6.78 14.51
CA ASP A 135 -20.97 -6.28 15.48
C ASP A 135 -22.37 -6.18 14.86
N GLU A 136 -22.48 -5.77 13.60
CA GLU A 136 -23.74 -5.78 12.84
C GLU A 136 -24.26 -7.21 12.66
N ALA A 137 -23.40 -8.14 12.25
CA ALA A 137 -23.77 -9.56 12.09
C ALA A 137 -24.23 -10.19 13.42
N LEU A 138 -23.48 -9.98 14.49
CA LEU A 138 -23.83 -10.46 15.83
C LEU A 138 -25.15 -9.84 16.32
N GLY A 139 -25.42 -8.57 15.99
CA GLY A 139 -26.68 -7.90 16.28
C GLY A 139 -27.88 -8.63 15.66
N GLU A 140 -27.81 -8.92 14.36
CA GLU A 140 -28.87 -9.65 13.65
C GLU A 140 -29.09 -11.07 14.20
N TYR A 141 -28.01 -11.79 14.55
CA TYR A 141 -28.14 -13.09 15.22
C TYR A 141 -28.73 -12.99 16.63
N THR A 142 -28.39 -11.94 17.39
CA THR A 142 -28.95 -11.70 18.73
C THR A 142 -30.45 -11.39 18.64
N ASP A 143 -30.86 -10.60 17.65
CA ASP A 143 -32.27 -10.28 17.40
C ASP A 143 -33.06 -11.54 17.00
N ALA A 144 -32.48 -12.40 16.16
CA ALA A 144 -33.08 -13.69 15.83
C ALA A 144 -33.20 -14.61 17.05
N SER A 145 -32.18 -14.67 17.91
CA SER A 145 -32.22 -15.43 19.18
C SER A 145 -33.32 -14.93 20.09
N THR A 146 -33.47 -13.61 20.23
CA THR A 146 -34.54 -12.98 21.03
C THR A 146 -35.93 -13.32 20.49
N LYS A 147 -36.15 -13.22 19.17
CA LYS A 147 -37.43 -13.61 18.55
C LYS A 147 -37.76 -15.08 18.77
N TRP A 148 -36.75 -15.94 18.71
CA TRP A 148 -36.91 -17.38 18.94
C TRP A 148 -37.21 -17.69 20.41
N ASP A 149 -36.51 -17.02 21.34
CA ASP A 149 -36.75 -17.09 22.78
C ASP A 149 -38.18 -16.66 23.13
N ASP A 150 -38.60 -15.48 22.65
CA ASP A 150 -39.96 -14.96 22.82
C ASP A 150 -41.00 -15.96 22.29
N CYS A 151 -40.75 -16.59 21.14
CA CYS A 151 -41.66 -17.59 20.57
C CYS A 151 -41.82 -18.84 21.46
N ILE A 152 -40.71 -19.35 22.03
CA ILE A 152 -40.71 -20.59 22.83
C ILE A 152 -41.27 -20.35 24.24
N PHE A 153 -40.95 -19.21 24.85
CA PHE A 153 -41.18 -18.96 26.26
C PHE A 153 -42.29 -17.94 26.55
N ASP A 154 -42.86 -17.25 25.55
CA ASP A 154 -44.03 -16.41 25.77
C ASP A 154 -45.25 -17.27 26.15
N ASP A 155 -45.96 -16.82 27.19
CA ASP A 155 -47.07 -17.54 27.84
C ASP A 155 -48.32 -17.66 26.95
N THR A 156 -48.27 -17.13 25.72
CA THR A 156 -49.42 -17.08 24.80
C THR A 156 -49.69 -18.41 24.08
N PHE A 157 -48.79 -19.41 24.16
CA PHE A 157 -48.91 -20.74 23.51
C PHE A 157 -49.26 -20.72 22.02
N SER A 158 -49.25 -19.55 21.38
CA SER A 158 -49.73 -19.35 20.01
C SER A 158 -48.61 -19.26 18.98
N CYS A 159 -47.35 -19.30 19.42
CA CYS A 159 -46.24 -19.26 18.50
C CYS A 159 -45.98 -20.64 17.89
N ASP A 160 -46.03 -20.71 16.57
CA ASP A 160 -45.49 -21.82 15.80
C ASP A 160 -44.06 -21.45 15.37
N VAL A 161 -43.07 -22.19 15.85
CA VAL A 161 -41.66 -21.96 15.51
C VAL A 161 -41.42 -22.16 14.01
N ASP A 162 -42.22 -23.02 13.36
CA ASP A 162 -42.12 -23.25 11.92
C ASP A 162 -42.62 -22.05 11.10
N ASP A 163 -43.45 -21.18 11.70
CA ASP A 163 -43.93 -19.93 11.08
C ASP A 163 -42.99 -18.73 11.37
N LEU A 164 -41.96 -18.91 12.21
CA LEU A 164 -41.02 -17.85 12.57
C LEU A 164 -40.03 -17.58 11.44
N ASP A 165 -40.22 -16.47 10.71
CA ASP A 165 -39.28 -16.06 9.68
C ASP A 165 -38.05 -15.34 10.27
N LEU A 166 -36.98 -16.12 10.46
CA LEU A 166 -35.64 -15.63 10.84
C LEU A 166 -34.72 -15.39 9.63
N SER A 167 -35.15 -15.78 8.43
CA SER A 167 -34.28 -15.85 7.25
C SER A 167 -33.75 -14.49 6.82
N SER A 168 -34.56 -13.44 6.99
CA SER A 168 -34.18 -12.08 6.62
C SER A 168 -33.06 -11.53 7.50
N GLY A 169 -33.09 -11.79 8.81
CA GLY A 169 -32.00 -11.40 9.73
C GLY A 169 -30.72 -12.19 9.43
N TRP A 170 -30.82 -13.50 9.20
CA TRP A 170 -29.66 -14.33 8.86
C TRP A 170 -28.99 -13.90 7.55
N LEU A 171 -29.78 -13.51 6.54
CA LEU A 171 -29.23 -12.99 5.27
C LEU A 171 -28.48 -11.66 5.47
N LEU A 172 -28.98 -10.76 6.31
CA LEU A 172 -28.29 -9.52 6.65
C LEU A 172 -27.00 -9.80 7.42
N ALA A 173 -27.05 -10.69 8.42
CA ALA A 173 -25.89 -11.10 9.18
C ALA A 173 -24.78 -11.69 8.29
N GLY A 174 -25.14 -12.60 7.38
CA GLY A 174 -24.19 -13.18 6.44
C GLY A 174 -23.56 -12.16 5.49
N ALA A 175 -24.30 -11.11 5.08
CA ALA A 175 -23.76 -10.03 4.26
C ALA A 175 -22.71 -9.19 5.03
N SER A 176 -22.97 -8.88 6.31
CA SER A 176 -22.01 -8.14 7.14
C SER A 176 -20.79 -9.02 7.48
N LEU A 177 -20.98 -10.32 7.72
CA LEU A 177 -19.88 -11.28 7.90
C LEU A 177 -18.98 -11.33 6.65
N MET A 178 -19.56 -11.44 5.45
CA MET A 178 -18.80 -11.43 4.19
C MET A 178 -17.95 -10.16 4.04
N THR A 179 -18.46 -9.00 4.46
CA THR A 179 -17.72 -7.74 4.44
C THR A 179 -16.48 -7.80 5.35
N ALA A 180 -16.61 -8.38 6.55
CA ALA A 180 -15.47 -8.59 7.45
C ALA A 180 -14.44 -9.56 6.86
N GLU A 181 -14.89 -10.66 6.24
CA GLU A 181 -14.04 -11.66 5.60
C GLU A 181 -13.24 -11.06 4.42
N GLU A 182 -13.89 -10.27 3.57
CA GLU A 182 -13.23 -9.58 2.45
C GLU A 182 -12.12 -8.62 2.93
N PHE A 183 -12.31 -7.97 4.09
CA PHE A 183 -11.26 -7.17 4.70
C PHE A 183 -10.10 -8.07 5.14
N VAL A 184 -10.37 -9.14 5.89
CA VAL A 184 -9.35 -10.06 6.42
C VAL A 184 -8.52 -10.70 5.32
N ASP A 185 -9.16 -11.12 4.23
CA ASP A 185 -8.52 -11.70 3.04
C ASP A 185 -7.70 -10.68 2.23
N GLY A 186 -7.78 -9.39 2.57
CA GLY A 186 -7.08 -8.31 1.89
C GLY A 186 -7.71 -7.90 0.55
N ALA A 187 -8.87 -8.46 0.20
CA ALA A 187 -9.59 -8.15 -1.04
C ALA A 187 -10.12 -6.70 -1.05
N GLY A 188 -10.35 -6.10 0.12
CA GLY A 188 -10.72 -4.68 0.27
C GLY A 188 -9.57 -3.66 0.24
N GLY A 189 -8.31 -4.10 0.06
CA GLY A 189 -7.12 -3.29 0.34
C GLY A 189 -6.67 -2.29 -0.74
N ASP A 190 -7.15 -2.41 -1.98
CA ASP A 190 -6.58 -1.69 -3.13
C ASP A 190 -7.18 -0.28 -3.40
N THR A 191 -8.13 0.20 -2.59
CA THR A 191 -8.88 1.44 -2.89
C THR A 191 -8.45 2.68 -2.08
N ALA A 192 -7.35 2.63 -1.33
CA ALA A 192 -6.83 3.78 -0.59
C ALA A 192 -5.73 4.55 -1.33
#